data_AF-A0A0G4NHS5-F1
#
_entry.id   AF-A0A0G4NHS5-F1
#
_cell.length_a   1.000
_cell.length_b   1.000
_cell.length_c   1.000
_cell.angle_alpha   90.00
_cell.angle_beta   90.00
_cell.angle_gamma   90.00
#
_symmetry.space_group_name_H-M   'P 1'
#
loop_
_entity.id
_entity.type
_entity.pdbx_description
1 polymer ?
#
loop_
_entity_poly.entity_id
_entity_poly.type
_entity_poly.pdbx_seq_one_letter_code
_entity_poly.pdbx_strand_id
1 'polypeptide(L)'
;MNSIARGQKIPIFSSAGLPHNEIAAQICRQASLVQQQGVTNKGVHDGHEENFSIVFGAMGVNLETARFFTRDFEENGSLERVTLFLNLANDP
;
A
#
# COMPACT_ATOMS: atom_id res chain seq x y z
N MET A 1 -14.64 -10.92 10.18
CA MET A 1 -13.19 -10.72 9.98
C MET A 1 -12.85 -11.24 8.60
N ASN A 2 -12.20 -10.43 7.76
CA ASN A 2 -11.82 -10.81 6.40
C ASN A 2 -10.30 -10.77 6.30
N SER A 3 -9.66 -11.94 6.35
CA SER A 3 -8.22 -12.06 6.08
C SER A 3 -7.97 -12.03 4.58
N ILE A 4 -6.84 -11.43 4.18
CA ILE A 4 -6.45 -11.33 2.77
C ILE A 4 -5.34 -12.35 2.51
N ALA A 5 -5.55 -13.23 1.53
CA ALA A 5 -4.53 -14.18 1.09
C ALA A 5 -3.57 -13.52 0.08
N ARG A 6 -2.31 -13.96 0.05
CA ARG A 6 -1.33 -13.49 -0.94
C ARG A 6 -1.83 -13.78 -2.36
N GLY A 7 -1.83 -12.77 -3.22
CA GLY A 7 -2.33 -12.87 -4.60
C GLY A 7 -3.85 -12.70 -4.75
N GLN A 8 -4.59 -12.51 -3.66
CA GLN A 8 -6.02 -12.22 -3.71
C GLN A 8 -6.28 -10.80 -4.22
N LYS A 9 -7.24 -10.67 -5.15
CA LYS A 9 -7.74 -9.37 -5.62
C LYS A 9 -8.95 -8.99 -4.79
N ILE A 10 -8.86 -7.93 -3.99
CA ILE A 10 -9.94 -7.45 -3.14
C ILE A 10 -10.17 -5.95 -3.34
N PRO A 11 -11.37 -5.51 -3.78
CA PRO A 11 -11.68 -4.10 -3.89
C PRO A 11 -12.08 -3.51 -2.51
N ILE A 12 -11.77 -2.22 -2.30
CA ILE A 12 -12.30 -1.43 -1.19
C ILE A 12 -13.35 -0.49 -1.77
N PHE A 13 -14.61 -0.62 -1.32
CA PHE A 13 -15.68 0.29 -1.70
C PHE A 13 -15.81 1.42 -0.67
N SER A 14 -15.90 2.64 -1.17
CA SER A 14 -16.10 3.85 -0.36
C SER A 14 -17.01 4.83 -1.09
N SER A 15 -17.34 5.94 -0.44
CA SER A 15 -18.13 7.04 -0.99
C SER A 15 -17.40 8.37 -0.87
N ALA A 16 -17.87 9.38 -1.60
CA ALA A 16 -17.33 10.74 -1.51
C ALA A 16 -17.41 11.26 -0.06
N GLY A 17 -16.33 11.91 0.39
CA GLY A 17 -16.20 12.48 1.73
C GLY A 17 -15.81 11.49 2.84
N LEU A 18 -15.78 10.18 2.57
CA LEU A 18 -15.27 9.21 3.55
C LEU A 18 -13.72 9.13 3.50
N PRO A 19 -13.08 8.74 4.61
CA PRO A 19 -11.61 8.73 4.74
C PRO A 19 -10.96 7.51 4.05
N HIS A 20 -11.35 7.19 2.81
CA HIS A 20 -10.73 6.06 2.08
C HIS A 20 -9.25 6.28 1.79
N ASN A 21 -8.81 7.53 1.66
CA ASN A 21 -7.39 7.86 1.47
C ASN A 21 -6.57 7.50 2.71
N GLU A 22 -7.09 7.81 3.91
CA GLU A 22 -6.42 7.49 5.17
C GLU A 22 -6.32 5.98 5.40
N ILE A 23 -7.40 5.24 5.07
CA ILE A 23 -7.39 3.77 5.15
C ILE A 23 -6.42 3.16 4.13
N ALA A 24 -6.37 3.67 2.90
CA ALA A 24 -5.42 3.21 1.89
C ALA A 24 -3.97 3.46 2.33
N ALA A 25 -3.68 4.65 2.86
CA ALA A 25 -2.39 4.99 3.42
C ALA A 25 -2.04 4.07 4.60
N GLN A 26 -2.98 3.82 5.51
CA GLN A 26 -2.79 2.92 6.64
C GLN A 26 -2.47 1.48 6.19
N ILE A 27 -3.18 0.96 5.19
CA ILE A 27 -2.88 -0.37 4.62
C ILE A 27 -1.46 -0.37 4.08
N CYS A 28 -1.04 0.66 3.35
CA CYS A 28 0.31 0.72 2.82
C CYS A 28 1.38 0.82 3.92
N ARG A 29 1.12 1.53 5.01
CA ARG A 29 2.04 1.63 6.16
C ARG A 29 2.15 0.33 6.96
N GLN A 30 1.04 -0.39 7.13
CA GLN A 30 0.96 -1.55 8.04
C GLN A 30 1.08 -2.90 7.33
N ALA A 31 1.00 -2.93 5.99
CA ALA A 31 1.10 -4.17 5.23
C ALA A 31 2.48 -4.79 5.41
N SER A 32 2.49 -6.08 5.76
CA SER A 32 3.69 -6.89 5.90
C SER A 32 3.39 -8.34 5.55
N LEU A 33 4.43 -9.12 5.26
CA LEU A 33 4.29 -10.56 5.08
C LEU A 33 4.17 -11.24 6.44
N VAL A 34 3.22 -12.17 6.56
CA VAL A 34 3.07 -12.98 7.77
C VAL A 34 4.35 -13.79 7.99
N GLN A 35 5.05 -13.53 9.10
CA GLN A 35 6.19 -14.34 9.53
C GLN A 35 5.65 -15.71 10.01
N GLN A 36 5.95 -16.78 9.27
CA GLN A 36 5.63 -18.13 9.73
C GLN A 36 6.70 -18.59 10.72
N GLN A 37 6.39 -18.59 12.02
CA GLN A 37 7.21 -19.27 13.01
C GLN A 37 7.20 -20.79 12.72
N GLY A 38 8.36 -21.33 12.30
CA GLY A 38 8.61 -22.77 12.33
C GLY A 38 8.34 -23.58 11.06
N VAL A 39 8.08 -22.98 9.89
CA VAL A 39 8.00 -23.73 8.62
C VAL A 39 9.16 -23.33 7.72
N THR A 40 10.23 -24.13 7.75
CA THR A 40 11.20 -24.16 6.66
C THR A 40 10.49 -24.71 5.43
N ASN A 41 10.47 -23.93 4.35
CA ASN A 41 10.15 -24.37 2.99
C ASN A 41 8.67 -24.67 2.67
N LYS A 42 7.89 -23.61 2.42
CA LYS A 42 6.95 -23.58 1.29
C LYS A 42 7.05 -22.25 0.54
N GLY A 43 8.18 -22.11 -0.17
CA GLY A 43 8.34 -21.33 -1.40
C GLY A 43 8.18 -19.82 -1.31
N VAL A 44 9.23 -19.10 -0.90
CA VAL A 44 10.00 -18.12 -1.70
C VAL A 44 11.36 -18.04 -1.00
N HIS A 45 12.46 -17.99 -1.77
CA HIS A 45 13.79 -17.74 -1.21
C HIS A 45 13.76 -16.46 -0.36
N ASP A 46 14.27 -16.55 0.86
CA ASP A 46 14.45 -15.48 1.83
C ASP A 46 13.15 -14.89 2.43
N GLY A 47 12.87 -15.26 3.69
CA GLY A 47 11.88 -14.59 4.54
C GLY A 47 12.34 -13.20 5.01
N HIS A 48 13.11 -12.49 4.19
CA HIS A 48 13.66 -11.17 4.49
C HIS A 48 12.60 -10.10 4.25
N GLU A 49 12.53 -9.10 5.12
CA GLU A 49 11.56 -7.99 4.98
C GLU A 49 11.75 -7.20 3.68
N GLU A 50 12.93 -7.28 3.07
CA GLU A 50 13.26 -6.66 1.78
C GLU A 50 12.49 -7.26 0.59
N ASN A 51 11.88 -8.44 0.75
CA ASN A 51 11.09 -9.09 -0.31
C ASN A 51 9.63 -8.59 -0.37
N PHE A 52 9.30 -7.56 0.40
CA PHE A 52 7.99 -6.92 0.36
C PHE A 52 8.11 -5.50 -0.21
N SER A 53 7.35 -5.25 -1.28
CA SER A 53 7.29 -3.94 -1.92
C SER A 53 5.85 -3.58 -2.26
N ILE A 54 5.55 -2.29 -2.26
CA ILE A 54 4.23 -1.75 -2.55
C ILE A 54 4.33 -0.90 -3.81
N VAL A 55 3.42 -1.13 -4.75
CA VAL A 55 3.23 -0.25 -5.91
C VAL A 55 1.93 0.49 -5.70
N PHE A 56 2.03 1.78 -5.40
CA PHE A 56 0.89 2.65 -5.17
C PHE A 56 0.58 3.45 -6.44
N GLY A 57 -0.64 3.31 -6.95
CA GLY A 57 -1.13 4.03 -8.13
C GLY A 57 -2.35 4.86 -7.78
N ALA A 58 -2.32 6.16 -8.09
CA ALA A 58 -3.44 7.06 -7.93
C ALA A 58 -3.70 7.82 -9.24
N MET A 59 -4.95 7.87 -9.67
CA MET A 59 -5.37 8.51 -10.93
C MET A 59 -6.52 9.49 -10.65
N GLY A 60 -6.49 10.64 -11.33
CA GLY A 60 -7.49 11.68 -11.15
C GLY A 60 -7.56 12.24 -9.73
N VAL A 61 -6.46 12.21 -8.98
CA VAL A 61 -6.44 12.69 -7.59
C VAL A 61 -6.23 14.19 -7.50
N ASN A 62 -6.84 14.79 -6.48
CA ASN A 62 -6.59 16.20 -6.17
C ASN A 62 -5.15 16.40 -5.69
N LEU A 63 -4.62 17.60 -5.89
CA LEU A 63 -3.27 17.97 -5.44
C LEU A 63 -3.06 17.77 -3.93
N GLU A 64 -4.08 18.06 -3.13
CA GLU A 64 -4.04 17.85 -1.67
C GLU A 64 -3.89 16.37 -1.32
N THR A 65 -4.64 15.50 -1.99
CA THR A 65 -4.57 14.04 -1.81
C THR A 65 -3.20 13.49 -2.23
N ALA A 66 -2.66 13.95 -3.36
CA ALA A 66 -1.33 13.55 -3.81
C ALA A 66 -0.24 13.96 -2.81
N ARG A 67 -0.33 15.18 -2.26
CA ARG A 67 0.58 15.67 -1.21
C ARG A 67 0.44 14.89 0.09
N PHE A 68 -0.80 14.55 0.48
CA PHE A 68 -1.07 13.72 1.65
C PHE A 68 -0.33 12.37 1.54
N PHE A 69 -0.50 11.65 0.43
CA PHE A 69 0.18 10.37 0.24
C PHE A 69 1.70 10.50 0.20
N THR A 70 2.23 11.48 -0.53
CA THR A 70 3.69 11.70 -0.62
C THR A 70 4.28 11.93 0.76
N ARG A 71 3.68 12.84 1.53
CA ARG A 71 4.13 13.17 2.89
C ARG A 71 4.01 12.00 3.84
N ASP A 72 2.90 11.25 3.78
CA ASP A 72 2.69 10.09 4.63
C ASP A 72 3.74 9.00 4.38
N PHE A 73 4.10 8.76 3.11
CA PHE A 73 5.15 7.79 2.78
C PHE A 73 6.56 8.25 3.12
N GLU A 74 6.84 9.56 3.03
CA GLU A 74 8.10 10.16 3.47
C GLU A 74 8.27 10.07 5.00
N GLU A 75 7.27 10.48 5.77
CA GLU A 75 7.34 10.53 7.24
C GLU A 75 7.44 9.12 7.88
N ASN A 76 6.80 8.12 7.28
CA ASN A 76 6.78 6.76 7.82
C ASN A 76 7.94 5.88 7.31
N GLY A 77 8.91 6.44 6.57
CA GLY A 77 10.08 5.72 6.06
C GLY A 77 9.73 4.58 5.07
N SER A 78 8.47 4.50 4.65
CA SER A 78 7.99 3.47 3.73
C SER A 78 8.39 3.75 2.28
N LEU A 79 8.92 4.94 2.00
CA LEU A 79 9.32 5.36 0.66
C LEU A 79 10.39 4.45 0.02
N GLU A 80 11.27 3.83 0.82
CA GLU A 80 12.29 2.90 0.30
C GLU A 80 11.67 1.62 -0.31
N ARG A 81 10.46 1.25 0.13
CA ARG A 81 9.75 0.03 -0.31
C ARG A 81 8.52 0.32 -1.17
N VAL A 82 8.18 1.60 -1.37
CA VAL A 82 6.97 2.05 -2.07
C VAL A 82 7.34 2.77 -3.36
N THR A 83 6.83 2.29 -4.50
CA THR A 83 6.87 3.03 -5.77
C THR A 83 5.54 3.73 -6.00
N LEU A 84 5.58 5.05 -6.26
CA LEU A 84 4.42 5.90 -6.45
C LEU A 84 4.20 6.26 -7.93
N PHE A 85 3.00 5.99 -8.42
CA PHE A 85 2.49 6.51 -9.69
C PHE A 85 1.30 7.42 -9.40
N LEU A 86 1.49 8.73 -9.58
CA LEU A 86 0.47 9.74 -9.31
C LEU A 86 0.09 10.44 -10.62
N ASN A 87 -1.20 10.44 -10.94
CA ASN A 87 -1.81 11.25 -11.98
C ASN A 87 -2.82 12.18 -11.29
N LEU A 88 -2.58 13.49 -11.43
CA LEU A 88 -3.45 14.50 -10.84
C LEU A 88 -4.70 14.69 -11.71
N ALA A 89 -5.77 15.21 -11.12
CA ALA A 89 -7.01 15.53 -11.84
C ALA A 89 -6.82 16.56 -12.96
N ASN A 90 -5.72 17.33 -12.93
CA ASN A 90 -5.36 18.30 -13.96
C ASN A 90 -4.34 17.76 -14.97
N ASP A 91 -3.82 16.54 -14.77
CA ASP A 91 -2.87 15.91 -15.69
C ASP A 91 -3.64 15.18 -16.82
N PRO A 92 -3.12 15.18 -18.05
CA PRO A 92 -3.78 14.57 -19.21
C PRO A 92 -3.87 13.04 -19.15
#